data_AF-A0A372KKP2-F1
#
_entry.id   AF-A0A372KKP2-F1
#
_cell.length_a   1.000
_cell.length_b   1.000
_cell.length_c   1.000
_cell.angle_alpha   90.00
_cell.angle_beta   90.00
_cell.angle_gamma   90.00
#
_symmetry.space_group_name_H-M   'P 1'
#
loop_
_entity.id
_entity.type
_entity.pdbx_description
1 polymer ?
#
loop_
_entity_poly.entity_id
_entity_poly.type
_entity_poly.pdbx_seq_one_letter_code
_entity_poly.pdbx_strand_id
1 'polypeptide(L)'
;MTKGILGKKVGMTQIFTENGEFIPVTVIEATPNVVLQVKTVETDGYEAVQVGFDDKREVLSNKPAKGHVAKANTAPKRFIREFKNIEGLEVGQEITVDTFAAGDVVDVTGTTKGKGFQGAIKRHGQSRGPMSHGSRYHRRPGSMGPVDPNRVFKGKKLAGRMGGNRVTVQNLEVVQVIPEKNAILIKGNVPGAKKSLVTIKSAVKAAK
;
A
#
# COMPACT_ATOMS: atom_id res chain seq x y z
N MET A 1 0.51 12.62 -16.38
CA MET A 1 0.32 13.27 -15.07
C MET A 1 0.05 12.23 -14.00
N THR A 2 0.63 12.41 -12.81
CA THR A 2 0.49 11.42 -11.75
C THR A 2 -0.83 11.61 -11.03
N LYS A 3 -1.73 10.62 -11.10
CA LYS A 3 -2.95 10.60 -10.28
C LYS A 3 -2.63 9.87 -8.97
N GLY A 4 -3.20 10.31 -7.85
CA GLY A 4 -2.94 9.71 -6.55
C GLY A 4 -4.09 9.87 -5.58
N ILE A 5 -4.51 8.76 -4.97
CA ILE A 5 -5.56 8.76 -3.94
C ILE A 5 -5.21 7.80 -2.80
N LEU A 6 -5.79 8.04 -1.64
CA LEU A 6 -5.69 7.20 -0.45
C LEU A 6 -7.02 6.49 -0.26
N GLY A 7 -6.96 5.25 0.24
CA GLY A 7 -8.16 4.48 0.49
C GLY A 7 -7.96 3.43 1.57
N LYS A 8 -9.04 2.76 1.93
CA LYS A 8 -9.06 1.59 2.82
C LYS A 8 -9.44 0.36 2.02
N LYS A 9 -8.66 -0.71 2.21
CA LYS A 9 -9.04 -2.02 1.66
C LYS A 9 -10.25 -2.57 2.41
N VAL A 10 -11.41 -2.64 1.76
CA VAL A 10 -12.65 -3.17 2.37
C VAL A 10 -12.64 -4.70 2.36
N GLY A 11 -12.29 -5.28 1.21
CA GLY A 11 -12.37 -6.73 1.00
C GLY A 11 -12.05 -7.11 -0.43
N MET A 12 -12.23 -8.40 -0.74
CA MET A 12 -12.12 -8.94 -2.09
C MET A 12 -13.44 -9.57 -2.44
N THR A 13 -13.86 -9.41 -3.69
CA THR A 13 -15.06 -10.00 -4.26
C THR A 13 -14.74 -10.43 -5.70
N GLN A 14 -15.73 -10.99 -6.37
CA GLN A 14 -15.69 -11.33 -7.79
C GLN A 14 -16.73 -10.52 -8.53
N ILE A 15 -16.42 -10.19 -9.79
CA ILE A 15 -17.38 -9.63 -10.75
C ILE A 15 -17.29 -10.40 -12.06
N PHE A 16 -18.39 -10.39 -12.81
CA PHE A 16 -18.43 -10.93 -14.16
C PHE A 16 -18.45 -9.77 -15.15
N THR A 17 -17.65 -9.87 -16.21
CA THR A 17 -17.71 -8.91 -17.32
C THR A 17 -18.94 -9.17 -18.18
N GLU A 18 -19.26 -8.24 -19.08
CA GLU A 18 -20.33 -8.41 -20.07
C GLU A 18 -20.12 -9.65 -20.95
N ASN A 19 -18.86 -10.05 -21.15
CA ASN A 19 -18.47 -11.25 -21.90
C ASN A 19 -18.58 -12.55 -21.06
N GLY A 20 -19.03 -12.46 -19.81
CA GLY A 20 -19.13 -13.60 -18.88
C GLY A 20 -17.80 -14.03 -18.24
N GLU A 21 -16.73 -13.24 -18.38
CA GLU A 21 -15.43 -13.57 -17.78
C GLU A 21 -15.44 -13.29 -16.27
N PHE A 22 -14.90 -14.23 -15.51
CA PHE A 22 -14.74 -14.12 -14.06
C PHE A 22 -13.49 -13.30 -13.71
N ILE A 23 -13.66 -12.17 -13.00
CA ILE A 23 -12.54 -11.33 -12.55
C ILE A 23 -12.55 -11.18 -11.02
N PRO A 24 -11.49 -11.62 -10.31
CA PRO A 24 -11.33 -11.32 -8.90
C PRO A 24 -10.92 -9.86 -8.71
N VAL A 25 -11.65 -9.12 -7.87
CA VAL A 25 -11.41 -7.70 -7.61
C VAL A 25 -11.27 -7.42 -6.12
N THR A 26 -10.35 -6.51 -5.78
CA THR A 26 -10.28 -5.89 -4.47
C THR A 26 -11.10 -4.61 -4.46
N VAL A 27 -12.00 -4.49 -3.49
CA VAL A 27 -12.75 -3.25 -3.22
C VAL A 27 -11.93 -2.33 -2.32
N ILE A 28 -11.65 -1.13 -2.80
CA ILE A 28 -11.03 -0.06 -2.02
C ILE A 28 -12.03 1.08 -1.86
N GLU A 29 -12.29 1.46 -0.62
CA GLU A 29 -13.08 2.64 -0.28
C GLU A 29 -12.13 3.84 -0.17
N ALA A 30 -12.36 4.86 -0.98
CA ALA A 30 -11.57 6.09 -1.03
C ALA A 30 -12.54 7.28 -0.87
N THR A 31 -12.92 7.55 0.38
CA THR A 31 -13.63 8.79 0.75
C THR A 31 -12.84 10.03 0.28
N PRO A 32 -13.51 11.17 0.07
CA PRO A 32 -12.86 12.39 -0.40
C PRO A 32 -11.58 12.73 0.37
N ASN A 33 -10.52 12.93 -0.41
CA ASN A 33 -9.17 13.15 0.07
C ASN A 33 -8.84 14.64 0.03
N VAL A 34 -8.54 15.25 1.17
CA VAL A 34 -8.31 16.70 1.23
C VAL A 34 -6.82 17.01 1.07
N VAL A 35 -6.48 17.95 0.20
CA VAL A 35 -5.13 18.51 0.09
C VAL A 35 -4.86 19.41 1.28
N LEU A 36 -3.85 19.06 2.08
CA LEU A 36 -3.48 19.79 3.30
C LEU A 36 -2.37 20.81 3.06
N GLN A 37 -1.43 20.48 2.19
CA GLN A 37 -0.28 21.33 1.89
C GLN A 37 0.24 21.01 0.49
N VAL A 38 0.57 22.05 -0.25
CA VAL A 38 1.33 21.97 -1.51
C VAL A 38 2.77 22.35 -1.19
N LYS A 39 3.72 21.47 -1.52
CA LYS A 39 5.15 21.68 -1.33
C LYS A 39 5.80 22.04 -2.65
N THR A 40 6.65 23.05 -2.60
CA THR A 40 7.35 23.60 -3.77
C THR A 40 8.86 23.42 -3.62
N VAL A 41 9.59 23.47 -4.73
CA VAL A 41 11.07 23.38 -4.71
C VAL A 41 11.69 24.50 -3.89
N GLU A 42 11.14 25.71 -3.96
CA GLU A 42 11.67 26.88 -3.26
C GLU A 42 11.56 26.77 -1.73
N THR A 43 10.45 26.23 -1.22
CA THR A 43 10.19 26.14 0.22
C THR A 43 10.70 24.85 0.86
N ASP A 44 10.55 23.71 0.18
CA ASP A 44 10.75 22.38 0.75
C ASP A 44 11.87 21.58 0.05
N GLY A 45 12.41 22.07 -1.07
CA GLY A 45 13.45 21.40 -1.86
C GLY A 45 12.94 20.27 -2.76
N TYR A 46 11.63 20.06 -2.85
CA TYR A 46 10.99 19.10 -3.77
C TYR A 46 9.50 19.41 -3.95
N GLU A 47 8.93 18.90 -5.04
CA GLU A 47 7.50 19.04 -5.34
C GLU A 47 6.70 17.85 -4.82
N ALA A 48 5.70 18.13 -4.00
CA ALA A 48 4.74 17.14 -3.56
C ALA A 48 3.43 17.78 -3.08
N VAL A 49 2.34 17.04 -3.24
CA VAL A 49 1.06 17.37 -2.62
C VAL A 49 0.85 16.44 -1.44
N GLN A 50 0.62 17.04 -0.27
CA GLN A 50 0.27 16.33 0.94
C GLN A 50 -1.25 16.21 1.05
N VAL A 51 -1.72 14.98 1.20
CA VAL A 51 -3.14 14.63 1.19
C VAL A 51 -3.51 13.92 2.48
N GLY A 52 -4.63 14.33 3.06
CA GLY A 52 -5.22 13.76 4.26
C GLY A 52 -6.43 12.88 3.96
N PHE A 53 -6.55 11.77 4.69
CA PHE A 53 -7.60 10.78 4.53
C PHE A 53 -8.06 10.22 5.89
N ASP A 54 -9.35 9.87 5.97
CA ASP A 54 -10.08 9.39 7.14
C ASP A 54 -10.19 10.43 8.26
N ASP A 55 -11.41 10.87 8.58
CA ASP A 55 -11.61 11.88 9.63
C ASP A 55 -11.34 11.32 11.02
N LYS A 56 -10.65 12.13 11.81
CA LYS A 56 -10.30 11.82 13.19
C LYS A 56 -11.01 12.81 14.10
N ARG A 57 -11.82 12.27 15.02
CA ARG A 57 -12.49 13.05 16.07
C ARG A 57 -11.49 13.97 16.77
N GLU A 58 -11.89 15.21 16.99
CA GLU A 58 -11.03 16.24 17.55
C GLU A 58 -10.37 15.87 18.87
N VAL A 59 -11.07 15.16 19.75
CA VAL A 59 -10.59 14.72 21.06
C VAL A 59 -9.38 13.78 20.93
N LEU A 60 -9.27 13.05 19.82
CA LEU A 60 -8.15 12.14 19.57
C LEU A 60 -6.94 12.85 18.94
N SER A 61 -7.06 14.13 18.60
CA SER A 61 -6.06 14.89 17.85
C SER A 61 -5.30 15.86 18.77
N ASN A 62 -3.99 15.92 18.60
CA ASN A 62 -3.14 16.83 19.36
C ASN A 62 -3.15 18.24 18.76
N LYS A 63 -2.71 19.23 19.53
CA LYS A 63 -2.67 20.65 19.10
C LYS A 63 -1.90 20.86 17.78
N PRO A 64 -0.71 20.24 17.56
CA PRO A 64 0.00 20.39 16.29
C PRO A 64 -0.76 19.86 15.07
N ALA A 65 -1.41 18.69 15.18
CA ALA A 65 -2.21 18.16 14.07
C ALA A 65 -3.41 19.05 13.76
N LYS A 66 -4.06 19.63 14.79
CA LYS A 66 -5.15 20.60 14.60
C LYS A 66 -4.67 21.88 13.92
N GLY A 67 -3.53 22.44 14.37
CA GLY A 67 -2.96 23.63 13.75
C GLY A 67 -2.53 23.42 12.30
N HIS A 68 -2.06 22.20 11.96
CA HIS A 68 -1.68 21.85 10.59
C HIS A 68 -2.89 21.83 9.65
N VAL A 69 -3.98 21.16 10.03
CA VAL A 69 -5.18 21.06 9.18
C VAL A 69 -6.01 22.34 9.13
N ALA A 70 -5.85 23.23 10.12
CA ALA A 70 -6.55 24.52 10.15
C ALA A 70 -6.25 25.38 8.92
N LYS A 71 -5.03 25.32 8.38
CA LYS A 71 -4.67 26.02 7.13
C LYS A 71 -5.48 25.56 5.92
N ALA A 72 -5.91 24.30 5.92
CA ALA A 72 -6.74 23.72 4.88
C ALA A 72 -8.25 23.75 5.24
N ASN A 73 -8.64 24.39 6.34
CA ASN A 73 -10.02 24.46 6.83
C ASN A 73 -10.72 23.09 6.93
N THR A 74 -10.00 22.05 7.36
CA THR A 74 -10.56 20.69 7.44
C THR A 74 -10.46 20.05 8.81
N ALA A 75 -11.29 19.04 9.03
CA ALA A 75 -11.21 18.21 10.22
C ALA A 75 -9.84 17.48 10.29
N PRO A 76 -9.31 17.22 11.50
CA PRO A 76 -8.09 16.45 11.65
C PRO A 76 -8.19 15.10 10.96
N LYS A 77 -7.19 14.75 10.14
CA LYS A 77 -7.16 13.49 9.39
C LYS A 77 -6.33 12.43 10.12
N ARG A 78 -6.73 11.16 10.02
CA ARG A 78 -6.02 10.02 10.65
C ARG A 78 -4.77 9.65 9.86
N PHE A 79 -4.84 9.69 8.53
CA PHE A 79 -3.73 9.36 7.66
C PHE A 79 -3.36 10.55 6.80
N ILE A 80 -2.07 10.87 6.76
CA ILE A 80 -1.52 11.93 5.92
C ILE A 80 -0.38 11.31 5.12
N ARG A 81 -0.41 11.48 3.79
CA ARG A 81 0.61 10.97 2.87
C ARG A 81 0.91 11.99 1.80
N GLU A 82 2.08 11.85 1.19
CA GLU A 82 2.55 12.73 0.13
C GLU A 82 2.59 11.99 -1.20
N PHE A 83 2.20 12.73 -2.24
CA PHE A 83 2.31 12.33 -3.63
C PHE A 83 3.24 13.31 -4.33
N LYS A 84 4.28 12.79 -4.98
CA LYS A 84 5.20 13.58 -5.80
C LYS A 84 4.64 13.73 -7.21
N ASN A 85 5.03 14.80 -7.90
CA ASN A 85 4.71 15.06 -9.31
C ASN A 85 3.19 15.10 -9.60
N ILE A 86 2.43 15.69 -8.66
CA ILE A 86 1.03 16.08 -8.87
C ILE A 86 1.02 17.61 -8.94
N GLU A 87 0.50 18.14 -10.04
CA GLU A 87 0.42 19.57 -10.31
C GLU A 87 -1.03 20.04 -10.31
N GLY A 88 -1.25 21.35 -10.13
CA GLY A 88 -2.56 21.99 -10.30
C GLY A 88 -3.57 21.71 -9.18
N LEU A 89 -3.12 21.31 -7.99
CA LEU A 89 -3.99 21.17 -6.82
C LEU A 89 -3.72 22.28 -5.81
N GLU A 90 -4.81 22.83 -5.26
CA GLU A 90 -4.75 23.88 -4.23
C GLU A 90 -5.02 23.31 -2.83
N VAL A 91 -4.58 24.05 -1.81
CA VAL A 91 -4.84 23.68 -0.41
C VAL A 91 -6.34 23.75 -0.12
N GLY A 92 -6.90 22.71 0.48
CA GLY A 92 -8.33 22.57 0.77
C GLY A 92 -9.14 21.86 -0.34
N GLN A 93 -8.55 21.64 -1.52
CA GLN A 93 -9.22 20.91 -2.59
C GLN A 93 -9.43 19.43 -2.22
N GLU A 94 -10.55 18.86 -2.66
CA GLU A 94 -10.87 17.45 -2.49
C GLU A 94 -10.54 16.64 -3.75
N ILE A 95 -9.94 15.48 -3.55
CA ILE A 95 -9.65 14.47 -4.57
C ILE A 95 -10.64 13.33 -4.36
N THR A 96 -11.53 13.11 -5.33
CA THR A 96 -12.52 12.02 -5.32
C THR A 96 -12.08 10.84 -6.19
N VAL A 97 -12.83 9.75 -6.12
CA VAL A 97 -12.58 8.54 -6.93
C VAL A 97 -12.74 8.77 -8.42
N ASP A 98 -13.44 9.82 -8.85
CA ASP A 98 -13.69 10.20 -10.25
C ASP A 98 -12.42 10.56 -11.00
N THR A 99 -11.32 10.79 -10.28
CA THR A 99 -10.01 10.98 -10.89
C THR A 99 -9.53 9.75 -11.67
N PHE A 100 -10.03 8.55 -11.35
CA PHE A 100 -9.70 7.31 -12.04
C PHE A 100 -10.84 6.88 -12.96
N ALA A 101 -10.47 6.26 -14.08
CA ALA A 101 -11.41 5.64 -15.01
C ALA A 101 -11.25 4.12 -15.02
N ALA A 102 -12.28 3.40 -15.49
CA ALA A 102 -12.15 1.98 -15.80
C ALA A 102 -11.09 1.80 -16.91
N GLY A 103 -10.26 0.76 -16.79
CA GLY A 103 -9.11 0.51 -17.66
C GLY A 103 -7.82 1.21 -17.23
N ASP A 104 -7.85 2.16 -16.28
CA ASP A 104 -6.63 2.81 -15.78
C ASP A 104 -5.71 1.78 -15.11
N VAL A 105 -4.41 1.87 -15.42
CA VAL A 105 -3.37 1.02 -14.80
C VAL A 105 -2.73 1.75 -13.62
N VAL A 106 -2.76 1.13 -12.45
CA VAL A 106 -2.37 1.74 -11.18
C VAL A 106 -1.36 0.90 -10.41
N ASP A 107 -0.48 1.59 -9.67
CA ASP A 107 0.40 1.02 -8.67
C ASP A 107 -0.23 1.20 -7.29
N VAL A 108 -0.32 0.10 -6.54
CA VAL A 108 -1.00 0.06 -5.26
C VAL A 108 -0.04 -0.28 -4.14
N THR A 109 0.19 0.67 -3.24
CA THR A 109 1.07 0.53 -2.09
C THR A 109 0.29 0.30 -0.81
N GLY A 110 0.67 -0.70 -0.02
CA GLY A 110 0.05 -0.99 1.27
C GLY A 110 1.03 -1.65 2.24
N THR A 111 0.63 -1.71 3.51
CA THR A 111 1.39 -2.43 4.54
C THR A 111 0.93 -3.88 4.58
N THR A 112 1.82 -4.81 4.26
CA THR A 112 1.52 -6.25 4.20
C THR A 112 1.01 -6.80 5.54
N LYS A 113 0.16 -7.83 5.48
CA LYS A 113 -0.34 -8.52 6.68
C LYS A 113 0.83 -9.06 7.51
N GLY A 114 0.84 -8.73 8.80
CA GLY A 114 1.81 -9.28 9.75
C GLY A 114 1.61 -10.79 9.89
N LYS A 115 2.71 -11.55 9.85
CA LYS A 115 2.73 -13.00 10.06
C LYS A 115 3.44 -13.39 11.36
N GLY A 116 3.99 -12.44 12.12
CA GLY A 116 4.77 -12.72 13.34
C GLY A 116 6.18 -13.26 13.04
N PHE A 117 6.82 -13.89 14.03
CA PHE A 117 8.11 -14.54 13.85
C PHE A 117 7.94 -15.82 13.02
N GLN A 118 8.75 -15.97 11.97
CA GLN A 118 8.65 -17.08 11.03
C GLN A 118 10.02 -17.74 10.81
N GLY A 119 10.01 -19.06 10.65
CA GLY A 119 11.20 -19.84 10.29
C GLY A 119 11.66 -19.58 8.85
N ALA A 120 12.89 -19.98 8.54
CA ALA A 120 13.52 -19.69 7.24
C ALA A 120 12.75 -20.27 6.04
N ILE A 121 12.11 -21.44 6.20
CA ILE A 121 11.26 -22.06 5.17
C ILE A 121 10.10 -21.15 4.79
N LYS A 122 9.28 -20.71 5.76
CA LYS A 122 8.09 -19.89 5.48
C LYS A 122 8.44 -18.45 5.11
N ARG A 123 9.53 -17.90 5.67
CA ARG A 123 9.95 -16.51 5.42
C ARG A 123 10.67 -16.34 4.10
N HIS A 124 11.48 -17.31 3.69
CA HIS A 124 12.41 -17.19 2.56
C HIS A 124 12.30 -18.30 1.51
N GLY A 125 11.37 -19.26 1.68
CA GLY A 125 11.15 -20.33 0.70
C GLY A 125 12.25 -21.39 0.66
N GLN A 126 13.07 -21.52 1.71
CA GLN A 126 14.10 -22.57 1.76
C GLN A 126 13.47 -23.97 1.82
N SER A 127 14.15 -24.95 1.23
CA SER A 127 13.73 -26.35 1.30
C SER A 127 13.77 -26.90 2.72
N ARG A 128 12.86 -27.84 2.99
CA ARG A 128 12.88 -28.67 4.21
C ARG A 128 13.85 -29.84 4.01
N GLY A 129 14.47 -30.32 5.09
CA GLY A 129 15.23 -31.57 5.09
C GLY A 129 14.35 -32.82 4.97
N PRO A 130 14.95 -34.01 4.73
CA PRO A 130 14.23 -35.27 4.57
C PRO A 130 13.48 -35.66 5.85
N MET A 131 12.32 -36.29 5.70
CA MET A 131 11.45 -36.74 6.80
C MET A 131 11.62 -38.23 7.13
N SER A 132 12.29 -39.00 6.28
CA SER A 132 12.54 -40.44 6.42
C SER A 132 14.04 -40.72 6.70
N HIS A 133 14.40 -42.00 6.73
CA HIS A 133 15.78 -42.50 6.91
C HIS A 133 16.49 -41.97 8.17
N GLY A 134 15.76 -41.87 9.29
CA GLY A 134 16.35 -41.53 10.60
C GLY A 134 16.82 -40.07 10.76
N SER A 135 16.48 -39.17 9.83
CA SER A 135 16.82 -37.76 9.93
C SER A 135 16.16 -37.11 11.15
N ARG A 136 16.92 -36.32 11.93
CA ARG A 136 16.40 -35.41 12.97
C ARG A 136 16.39 -33.94 12.50
N TYR A 137 16.77 -33.68 11.25
CA TYR A 137 17.01 -32.34 10.72
C TYR A 137 15.96 -31.99 9.66
N HIS A 138 14.73 -31.71 10.09
CA HIS A 138 13.63 -31.44 9.15
C HIS A 138 13.52 -29.95 8.80
N ARG A 139 13.30 -29.08 9.79
CA ARG A 139 12.88 -27.68 9.55
C ARG A 139 13.94 -26.63 9.94
N ARG A 140 15.20 -27.02 9.99
CA ARG A 140 16.33 -26.19 10.41
C ARG A 140 17.00 -25.52 9.19
N PRO A 141 17.76 -24.41 9.37
CA PRO A 141 18.19 -23.52 8.28
C PRO A 141 19.35 -24.01 7.39
N GLY A 142 19.94 -25.18 7.67
CA GLY A 142 21.09 -25.71 6.95
C GLY A 142 22.43 -25.12 7.42
N SER A 143 23.47 -25.27 6.59
CA SER A 143 24.82 -24.76 6.86
C SER A 143 24.85 -23.23 6.96
N MET A 144 25.72 -22.69 7.82
CA MET A 144 25.85 -21.26 8.07
C MET A 144 26.89 -20.55 7.18
N GLY A 145 27.81 -21.28 6.57
CA GLY A 145 28.82 -20.75 5.65
C GLY A 145 30.02 -21.70 5.52
N PRO A 146 30.99 -21.38 4.66
CA PRO A 146 32.28 -22.08 4.61
C PRO A 146 33.13 -21.78 5.86
N VAL A 147 34.16 -22.59 6.11
CA VAL A 147 35.03 -22.49 7.29
C VAL A 147 36.03 -21.34 7.17
N ASP A 148 36.74 -21.21 6.04
CA ASP A 148 37.86 -20.27 5.83
C ASP A 148 37.59 -18.82 6.28
N PRO A 149 36.40 -18.22 6.06
CA PRO A 149 36.15 -16.84 6.47
C PRO A 149 36.02 -16.64 7.98
N ASN A 150 35.94 -17.73 8.76
CA ASN A 150 35.75 -17.74 10.22
C ASN A 150 34.60 -16.84 10.72
N ARG A 151 33.59 -16.60 9.88
CA ARG A 151 32.43 -15.77 10.18
C ARG A 151 31.24 -16.11 9.30
N VAL A 152 30.04 -15.74 9.75
CA VAL A 152 28.83 -15.78 8.94
C VAL A 152 28.67 -14.45 8.19
N PHE A 153 28.51 -14.51 6.87
CA PHE A 153 28.27 -13.31 6.06
C PHE A 153 26.89 -12.69 6.33
N LYS A 154 26.85 -11.35 6.27
CA LYS A 154 25.60 -10.57 6.32
C LYS A 154 24.71 -10.91 5.12
N GLY A 155 23.40 -10.76 5.27
CA GLY A 155 22.42 -11.02 4.20
C GLY A 155 22.00 -12.49 4.08
N LYS A 156 22.57 -13.40 4.87
CA LYS A 156 22.07 -14.78 4.96
C LYS A 156 20.62 -14.78 5.46
N LYS A 157 19.74 -15.37 4.65
CA LYS A 157 18.30 -15.45 4.89
C LYS A 157 18.01 -16.45 6.02
N LEU A 158 17.57 -15.96 7.18
CA LEU A 158 17.32 -16.76 8.38
C LEU A 158 15.93 -16.46 8.98
N ALA A 159 15.57 -17.15 10.05
CA ALA A 159 14.32 -16.90 10.77
C ALA A 159 14.21 -15.45 11.26
N GLY A 160 12.98 -14.95 11.37
CA GLY A 160 12.72 -13.58 11.82
C GLY A 160 11.28 -13.15 11.65
N ARG A 161 10.97 -11.92 12.10
CA ARG A 161 9.65 -11.32 11.91
C ARG A 161 9.35 -11.14 10.41
N MET A 162 8.13 -11.51 10.02
CA MET A 162 7.64 -11.46 8.63
C MET A 162 6.33 -10.67 8.54
N GLY A 163 6.17 -9.92 7.46
CA GLY A 163 5.02 -9.05 7.22
C GLY A 163 5.11 -7.72 7.96
N GLY A 164 4.13 -6.85 7.77
CA GLY A 164 4.16 -5.48 8.29
C GLY A 164 5.07 -4.53 7.50
N ASN A 165 5.62 -4.99 6.38
CA ASN A 165 6.44 -4.19 5.49
C ASN A 165 5.55 -3.45 4.48
N ARG A 166 5.94 -2.23 4.09
CA ARG A 166 5.34 -1.49 2.98
C ARG A 166 5.76 -2.13 1.67
N VAL A 167 4.79 -2.52 0.85
CA VAL A 167 5.01 -3.15 -0.47
C VAL A 167 4.11 -2.46 -1.49
N THR A 168 4.62 -2.30 -2.71
CA THR A 168 3.86 -1.84 -3.86
C THR A 168 3.66 -3.01 -4.81
N VAL A 169 2.41 -3.27 -5.19
CA VAL A 169 2.08 -4.13 -6.32
C VAL A 169 1.84 -3.22 -7.51
N GLN A 170 2.50 -3.52 -8.62
CA GLN A 170 2.50 -2.66 -9.80
C GLN A 170 1.54 -3.17 -10.86
N ASN A 171 1.15 -2.29 -11.77
CA ASN A 171 0.38 -2.59 -12.98
C ASN A 171 -0.93 -3.34 -12.70
N LEU A 172 -1.69 -2.87 -11.70
CA LEU A 172 -3.03 -3.38 -11.45
C LEU A 172 -4.05 -2.58 -12.26
N GLU A 173 -5.01 -3.27 -12.85
CA GLU A 173 -6.07 -2.67 -13.66
C GLU A 173 -7.25 -2.22 -12.79
N VAL A 174 -7.73 -0.99 -12.98
CA VAL A 174 -8.99 -0.52 -12.41
C VAL A 174 -10.13 -1.08 -13.27
N VAL A 175 -10.95 -1.96 -12.71
CA VAL A 175 -12.04 -2.58 -13.46
C VAL A 175 -13.26 -1.68 -13.51
N GLN A 176 -13.57 -1.02 -12.40
CA GLN A 176 -14.73 -0.14 -12.29
C GLN A 176 -14.54 0.85 -11.14
N VAL A 177 -15.09 2.06 -11.33
CA VAL A 177 -15.20 3.09 -10.29
C VAL A 177 -16.67 3.29 -9.99
N ILE A 178 -17.02 3.37 -8.71
CA ILE A 178 -18.40 3.58 -8.22
C ILE A 178 -18.40 4.85 -7.36
N PRO A 179 -18.66 6.03 -7.96
CA PRO A 179 -18.59 7.32 -7.27
C PRO A 179 -19.54 7.43 -6.08
N GLU A 180 -20.78 6.96 -6.24
CA GLU A 180 -21.82 7.00 -5.19
C GLU A 180 -21.40 6.33 -3.88
N LYS A 181 -20.55 5.30 -3.97
CA LYS A 181 -20.05 4.53 -2.83
C LYS A 181 -18.61 4.87 -2.47
N ASN A 182 -18.01 5.87 -3.14
CA ASN A 182 -16.60 6.21 -3.03
C ASN A 182 -15.69 4.97 -3.16
N ALA A 183 -16.01 4.07 -4.09
CA ALA A 183 -15.36 2.77 -4.21
C ALA A 183 -14.65 2.59 -5.55
N ILE A 184 -13.44 2.00 -5.49
CA ILE A 184 -12.64 1.62 -6.65
C ILE A 184 -12.45 0.11 -6.62
N LEU A 185 -12.79 -0.56 -7.72
CA LEU A 185 -12.60 -1.98 -7.94
C LEU A 185 -11.31 -2.20 -8.72
N ILE A 186 -10.31 -2.80 -8.06
CA ILE A 186 -9.01 -3.08 -8.66
C ILE A 186 -8.88 -4.58 -8.90
N LYS A 187 -8.45 -4.98 -10.10
CA LYS A 187 -8.21 -6.39 -10.46
C LYS A 187 -7.11 -7.01 -9.60
N GLY A 188 -7.41 -8.17 -9.03
CA GLY A 188 -6.44 -9.00 -8.32
C GLY A 188 -6.13 -8.55 -6.90
N ASN A 189 -4.87 -8.78 -6.49
CA ASN A 189 -4.45 -8.79 -5.09
C ASN A 189 -3.78 -7.48 -4.67
N VAL A 190 -4.50 -6.69 -3.87
CA VAL A 190 -3.94 -5.48 -3.23
C VAL A 190 -3.21 -5.83 -1.92
N PRO A 191 -2.02 -5.29 -1.65
CA PRO A 191 -1.30 -5.55 -0.40
C PRO A 191 -2.03 -4.92 0.78
N GLY A 192 -2.21 -5.71 1.85
CA GLY A 192 -2.75 -5.20 3.11
C GLY A 192 -3.80 -6.08 3.77
N ALA A 193 -4.17 -5.69 4.99
CA ALA A 193 -5.26 -6.30 5.74
C ALA A 193 -6.60 -5.63 5.41
N LYS A 194 -7.71 -6.23 5.85
CA LYS A 194 -9.00 -5.52 5.82
C LYS A 194 -8.91 -4.27 6.70
N LYS A 195 -9.46 -3.15 6.22
CA LYS A 195 -9.41 -1.81 6.83
C LYS A 195 -8.01 -1.17 6.91
N SER A 196 -6.98 -1.73 6.25
CA SER A 196 -5.68 -1.07 6.19
C SER A 196 -5.68 0.06 5.16
N LEU A 197 -4.92 1.13 5.45
CA LEU A 197 -4.63 2.19 4.49
C LEU A 197 -3.89 1.62 3.28
N VAL A 198 -4.33 2.05 2.11
CA VAL A 198 -3.73 1.78 0.81
C VAL A 198 -3.53 3.11 0.10
N THR A 199 -2.43 3.23 -0.63
CA THR A 199 -2.11 4.37 -1.48
C THR A 199 -2.16 3.88 -2.92
N ILE A 200 -3.03 4.48 -3.73
CA ILE A 200 -3.15 4.20 -5.16
C ILE A 200 -2.48 5.34 -5.91
N LYS A 201 -1.64 5.00 -6.89
CA LYS A 201 -0.99 5.95 -7.79
C LYS A 201 -1.17 5.46 -9.22
N SER A 202 -1.17 6.37 -10.19
CA SER A 202 -0.97 5.98 -11.59
C SER A 202 0.31 5.16 -11.73
N ALA A 203 0.28 4.10 -12.53
CA ALA A 203 1.42 3.19 -12.66
C ALA A 203 2.64 3.90 -13.25
N VAL A 204 3.82 3.64 -12.66
CA VAL A 204 5.08 4.26 -13.12
C VAL A 204 5.62 3.55 -14.36
N LYS A 205 5.34 2.26 -14.51
CA LYS A 205 5.88 1.38 -15.56
C LYS A 205 4.88 1.05 -16.66
N ALA A 206 3.65 1.55 -16.57
CA ALA A 206 2.69 1.42 -17.65
C ALA A 206 3.10 2.38 -18.78
N ALA A 207 3.98 1.89 -19.65
CA ALA A 207 4.16 2.48 -20.96
C ALA A 207 2.99 2.03 -21.85
N LYS A 208 2.51 2.98 -22.66
CA LYS A 208 1.51 2.86 -23.74
C LYS A 208 1.22 1.45 -24.24
#